data_AF-A0A951J540-F1
#
_entry.id   AF-A0A951J540-F1
#
_cell.length_a   1.000
_cell.length_b   1.000
_cell.length_c   1.000
_cell.angle_alpha   90.00
_cell.angle_beta   90.00
_cell.angle_gamma   90.00
#
_symmetry.space_group_name_H-M   'P 1'
#
loop_
_entity.id
_entity.type
_entity.pdbx_description
1 polymer ?
#
loop_
_entity_poly.entity_id
_entity_poly.type
_entity_poly.pdbx_seq_one_letter_code
_entity_poly.pdbx_strand_id
1 'polypeptide(L)' 'MTSWEIEGQEFVNCNCNYACGCQFSEPPTHGDCKAIGTFRIERGHHGDIRL' A
#
# COMPACT_ATOMS: atom_id res chain seq x y z
N MET A 1 8.89 -9.54 -20.89
CA MET A 1 8.70 -8.89 -19.58
C MET A 1 9.25 -9.82 -18.51
N THR A 2 9.97 -9.30 -17.52
CA THR A 2 10.49 -10.11 -16.40
C THR A 2 9.32 -10.51 -15.49
N SER A 3 9.21 -11.79 -15.15
CA SER A 3 8.18 -12.28 -14.23
C SER A 3 8.44 -11.73 -12.82
N TRP A 4 7.39 -11.25 -12.15
CA TRP A 4 7.47 -10.79 -10.77
C TRP A 4 6.14 -11.01 -10.05
N GLU A 5 6.22 -11.26 -8.74
CA GLU A 5 5.08 -11.42 -7.84
C GLU A 5 5.51 -11.13 -6.39
N ILE A 6 4.59 -10.60 -5.58
CA ILE A 6 4.72 -10.55 -4.13
C ILE A 6 3.43 -11.03 -3.47
N GLU A 7 3.57 -11.78 -2.40
CA GLU A 7 2.50 -12.19 -1.51
C GLU A 7 2.92 -11.82 -0.08
N GLY A 8 2.01 -11.19 0.65
CA GLY A 8 2.27 -10.78 2.02
C GLY A 8 1.18 -9.88 2.57
N GLN A 9 1.49 -9.26 3.69
CA GLN A 9 0.57 -8.37 4.39
C GLN A 9 0.91 -6.91 4.10
N GLU A 10 -0.10 -6.13 3.79
CA GLU A 10 -0.01 -4.69 3.66
C GLU A 10 -0.62 -4.03 4.91
N PHE A 11 0.06 -3.00 5.41
CA PHE A 11 -0.50 -2.07 6.37
C PHE A 11 -0.37 -0.65 5.84
N VAL A 12 -1.50 0.03 5.70
CA VAL A 12 -1.56 1.43 5.27
C VAL A 12 -2.40 2.21 6.27
N ASN A 13 -1.89 3.37 6.69
CA ASN A 13 -2.61 4.32 7.50
C ASN A 13 -2.33 5.75 7.04
N CYS A 14 -3.27 6.65 7.27
CA CYS A 14 -3.11 8.06 6.97
C CYS A 14 -3.79 8.94 8.03
N ASN A 15 -3.58 10.25 7.90
CA ASN A 15 -4.21 11.27 8.74
C ASN A 15 -5.70 11.51 8.44
N CYS A 16 -6.34 10.79 7.52
CA CYS A 16 -7.77 10.99 7.21
C CYS A 16 -8.68 10.33 8.27
N ASN A 17 -9.95 10.74 8.27
CA ASN A 17 -10.98 10.07 9.05
C ASN A 17 -11.09 8.58 8.68
N TYR A 18 -11.70 7.82 9.59
CA TYR A 18 -12.03 6.41 9.40
C TYR A 18 -12.69 6.17 8.04
N ALA A 19 -12.44 4.99 7.45
CA ALA A 19 -12.77 4.60 6.08
C ALA A 19 -11.94 5.22 4.95
N CYS A 20 -11.01 6.14 5.25
CA CYS A 20 -10.06 6.70 4.26
C CYS A 20 -10.77 7.17 2.97
N GLY A 21 -11.79 8.02 3.07
CA GLY A 21 -12.61 8.45 1.93
C GLY A 21 -11.82 8.92 0.70
N CYS A 22 -10.61 9.46 0.89
CA CYS A 22 -9.72 9.83 -0.22
C CYS A 22 -9.28 8.66 -1.12
N GLN A 23 -9.26 7.43 -0.62
CA GLN A 23 -9.05 6.23 -1.43
C GLN A 23 -10.27 5.91 -2.31
N PHE A 24 -11.43 6.47 -1.98
CA PHE A 24 -12.71 6.26 -2.64
C PHE A 24 -13.22 7.56 -3.30
N SER A 25 -12.30 8.42 -3.73
CA SER A 25 -12.57 9.69 -4.45
C SER A 25 -13.22 10.81 -3.63
N GLU A 26 -13.25 10.73 -2.31
CA GLU A 26 -13.65 11.87 -1.47
C GLU A 26 -12.48 12.83 -1.20
N PRO A 27 -12.73 14.11 -0.90
CA PRO A 27 -11.67 15.02 -0.47
C PRO A 27 -10.98 14.53 0.82
N PRO A 28 -9.65 14.72 0.98
CA PRO A 28 -8.96 14.45 2.23
C PRO A 28 -9.53 15.26 3.39
N THR A 29 -9.62 14.67 4.58
CA THR A 29 -10.22 15.30 5.77
C THR A 29 -9.56 16.64 6.14
N HIS A 30 -8.23 16.74 5.99
CA HIS A 30 -7.45 17.90 6.42
C HIS A 30 -7.01 18.79 5.24
N GLY A 31 -7.55 18.57 4.04
CA GLY A 31 -7.11 19.23 2.81
C GLY A 31 -5.92 18.54 2.12
N ASP A 32 -5.11 17.79 2.87
CA ASP A 32 -4.06 16.91 2.34
C ASP A 32 -4.07 15.52 3.01
N CYS A 33 -3.65 14.50 2.26
CA CYS A 33 -3.47 13.14 2.75
C CYS A 33 -1.98 12.86 2.99
N LYS A 34 -1.63 12.49 4.22
CA LYS A 34 -0.29 12.04 4.62
C LYS A 34 -0.39 10.58 5.03
N ALA A 35 0.03 9.70 4.14
CA ALA A 35 -0.07 8.26 4.32
C ALA A 35 1.30 7.63 4.60
N ILE A 36 1.31 6.57 5.41
CA ILE A 36 2.40 5.62 5.53
C ILE A 36 1.88 4.25 5.11
N GLY A 37 2.67 3.56 4.28
CA GLY A 37 2.41 2.20 3.85
C GLY A 37 3.63 1.33 4.15
N THR A 38 3.39 0.12 4.61
CA THR A 38 4.42 -0.91 4.79
C THR A 38 3.92 -2.24 4.29
N PHE A 39 4.85 -3.03 3.76
CA PHE A 39 4.60 -4.40 3.32
C PHE A 39 5.48 -5.33 4.13
N ARG A 40 4.88 -6.41 4.62
CA ARG A 40 5.62 -7.57 5.10
C ARG A 40 5.51 -8.64 4.02
N ILE A 41 6.59 -8.79 3.25
CA ILE A 41 6.68 -9.80 2.20
C ILE A 41 6.85 -11.17 2.86
N GLU A 42 5.97 -12.11 2.52
CA GLU A 42 6.05 -13.50 2.98
C GLU A 42 6.62 -14.41 1.89
N ARG A 43 6.28 -14.11 0.62
CA ARG A 43 6.82 -14.75 -0.58
C ARG A 43 6.91 -13.74 -1.71
N GLY A 44 7.93 -13.85 -2.56
CA GLY A 44 7.94 -13.13 -3.83
C GLY A 44 9.17 -13.41 -4.67
N HIS A 45 9.13 -12.94 -5.91
CA HIS A 45 10.28 -12.96 -6.80
C HIS A 45 10.25 -11.79 -7.79
N HIS A 46 11.42 -11.47 -8.31
CA HIS A 46 11.59 -10.62 -9.48
C HIS A 46 12.67 -11.22 -10.37
N GLY A 47 12.26 -11.89 -11.44
CA GLY A 47 13.15 -12.77 -12.21
C GLY A 47 13.71 -13.86 -11.30
N ASP A 48 15.04 -13.96 -11.24
CA ASP A 48 15.73 -14.98 -10.43
C ASP A 48 15.99 -14.54 -8.97
N ILE A 49 15.60 -13.31 -8.60
CA ILE A 49 15.76 -12.80 -7.23
C ILE A 49 14.54 -13.19 -6.40
N ARG A 50 14.76 -13.88 -5.29
CA ARG A 50 13.74 -14.22 -4.30
C ARG A 50 13.63 -13.14 -3.22
N LEU A 51 12.40 -12.74 -2.92
CA LEU A 51 12.04 -11.73 -1.91
C LEU A 51 11.45 -12.41 -0.67
#